data_AF-A0AAU6RE44-F1
#
_entry.id   AF-A0AAU6RE44-F1
#
_cell.length_a   1.000
_cell.length_b   1.000
_cell.length_c   1.000
_cell.angle_alpha   90.00
_cell.angle_beta   90.00
_cell.angle_gamma   90.00
#
_symmetry.space_group_name_H-M   'P 1'
#
loop_
_entity.id
_entity.type
_entity.pdbx_description
1 polymer ?
#
loop_
_entity_poly.entity_id
_entity_poly.type
_entity_poly.pdbx_seq_one_letter_code
_entity_poly.pdbx_strand_id
1 'polypeptide(L)'
;MQKVDIADYFNTINHDKLMLIAILTIGYGGLNLAKKYLNASVEYSTLLNTTVETNLLLFILGIVILSSLFIYEESKKIKEENDLTI
;
A
#
# COMPACT_ATOMS: atom_id res chain seq x y z
N MET A 1 9.02 -14.15 -29.56
CA MET A 1 8.75 -13.00 -28.66
C MET A 1 7.46 -13.28 -27.92
N GLN A 2 7.52 -13.46 -26.59
CA GLN A 2 6.32 -13.56 -25.76
C GLN A 2 5.57 -12.22 -25.85
N LYS A 3 4.28 -12.27 -26.23
CA LYS A 3 3.39 -11.12 -26.09
C LYS A 3 3.33 -10.80 -24.61
N VAL A 4 3.88 -9.65 -24.21
CA VAL A 4 3.60 -9.09 -22.90
C VAL A 4 2.15 -8.63 -22.96
N ASP A 5 1.28 -9.42 -22.35
CA ASP A 5 -0.09 -9.03 -22.13
C ASP A 5 -0.07 -7.85 -21.15
N ILE A 6 -0.58 -6.69 -21.56
CA ILE A 6 -0.62 -5.46 -20.76
C ILE A 6 -1.56 -5.63 -19.54
N ALA A 7 -2.18 -6.81 -19.41
CA ALA A 7 -3.35 -7.07 -18.60
C ALA A 7 -3.16 -7.31 -17.10
N ASP A 8 -1.98 -7.32 -16.50
CA ASP A 8 -1.97 -7.56 -15.04
C ASP A 8 -0.83 -6.94 -14.25
N TYR A 9 -0.85 -5.60 -14.22
CA TYR A 9 -0.07 -4.84 -13.23
C TYR A 9 -0.40 -5.26 -11.79
N PHE A 10 -1.61 -5.80 -11.57
CA PHE A 10 -2.15 -6.26 -10.28
C PHE A 10 -2.35 -7.78 -10.20
N ASN A 11 -1.51 -8.58 -10.88
CA ASN A 11 -1.48 -10.02 -10.60
C ASN A 11 -1.25 -10.28 -9.10
N THR A 12 -1.59 -11.47 -8.61
CA THR A 12 -1.53 -11.80 -7.16
C THR A 12 -0.18 -11.44 -6.51
N ILE A 13 0.93 -11.67 -7.22
CA ILE A 13 2.28 -11.33 -6.72
C ILE A 13 2.46 -9.81 -6.56
N ASN A 14 1.97 -9.02 -7.51
CA ASN A 14 2.03 -7.57 -7.44
C ASN A 14 1.01 -7.00 -6.45
N HIS A 15 -0.16 -7.62 -6.33
CA HIS A 15 -1.17 -7.28 -5.34
C HIS A 15 -0.61 -7.40 -3.90
N ASP A 16 -0.04 -8.55 -3.55
CA ASP A 16 0.53 -8.79 -2.22
C ASP A 16 1.68 -7.82 -1.91
N LYS A 17 2.52 -7.51 -2.90
CA LYS A 17 3.58 -6.51 -2.77
C LYS A 17 3.02 -5.11 -2.52
N LEU A 18 1.98 -4.71 -3.24
CA LEU A 18 1.34 -3.40 -3.07
C LEU A 18 0.64 -3.29 -1.72
N MET A 19 -0.01 -4.37 -1.26
CA MET A 19 -0.58 -4.45 0.08
C MET A 19 0.51 -4.29 1.16
N LEU A 20 1.63 -5.00 1.02
CA LEU A 20 2.77 -4.87 1.93
C LEU A 20 3.34 -3.45 1.92
N ILE A 21 3.52 -2.84 0.73
CA ILE A 21 3.99 -1.46 0.60
C ILE A 21 3.05 -0.50 1.33
N ALA A 22 1.73 -0.66 1.17
CA ALA A 22 0.76 0.18 1.85
C ALA A 22 0.86 0.06 3.38
N ILE A 23 0.94 -1.17 3.90
CA ILE A 23 1.09 -1.44 5.34
C ILE A 23 2.38 -0.83 5.88
N LEU A 24 3.51 -1.01 5.19
CA LEU A 24 4.80 -0.45 5.61
C LEU A 24 4.79 1.08 5.57
N THR A 25 4.17 1.67 4.56
CA THR A 25 4.06 3.13 4.41
C THR A 25 3.24 3.75 5.55
N ILE A 26 2.07 3.17 5.84
CA ILE A 26 1.20 3.58 6.95
C ILE A 26 1.90 3.34 8.29
N GLY A 27 2.52 2.18 8.45
CA GLY A 27 3.24 1.78 9.66
C GLY A 27 4.39 2.73 9.98
N TYR A 28 5.21 3.09 9.00
CA TYR A 28 6.29 4.05 9.19
C TYR A 28 5.78 5.45 9.58
N GLY A 29 4.73 5.94 8.90
CA GLY A 29 4.09 7.20 9.27
C GLY A 29 3.54 7.19 10.71
N GLY A 30 2.88 6.10 11.10
CA GLY A 30 2.33 5.91 12.45
C GLY A 30 3.41 5.83 13.53
N LEU A 31 4.48 5.06 13.28
CA LEU A 31 5.63 4.95 14.19
C LEU A 31 6.32 6.30 14.40
N ASN A 32 6.45 7.12 13.36
CA ASN A 32 7.03 8.44 13.50
C ASN A 32 6.13 9.38 14.33
N LEU A 33 4.82 9.39 14.10
CA LEU A 33 3.89 10.16 14.94
C LEU A 33 3.94 9.73 16.42
N ALA A 34 4.09 8.42 16.66
CA ALA A 34 4.18 7.85 18.00
C ALA A 34 5.58 7.88 18.61
N LYS A 35 6.62 8.39 17.92
CA LYS A 35 8.02 8.25 18.35
C LYS A 35 8.32 8.78 19.75
N LYS A 36 7.58 9.80 20.20
CA LYS A 36 7.72 10.37 21.55
C LYS A 36 7.27 9.41 22.66
N TYR A 37 6.47 8.41 22.32
CA TYR A 37 5.98 7.36 23.22
C TYR A 37 6.77 6.06 23.07
N LEU A 38 7.55 5.93 21.99
CA LEU A 38 8.45 4.81 21.79
C LEU A 38 9.76 5.14 22.52
N ASN A 39 10.09 4.37 23.55
CA ASN A 39 11.40 4.43 24.20
C ASN A 39 12.48 3.79 23.31
N ALA A 40 12.60 4.28 22.08
CA ALA A 40 13.45 3.73 21.05
C ALA A 40 14.90 4.21 21.23
N SER A 41 15.87 3.39 20.81
CA SER A 41 17.27 3.81 20.80
C SER A 41 17.48 5.03 19.89
N VAL A 42 18.62 5.70 20.06
CA VAL A 42 18.99 6.89 19.26
C VAL A 42 18.95 6.57 17.76
N GLU A 43 19.43 5.39 17.37
CA GLU A 43 19.45 4.92 15.97
C GLU A 43 18.05 4.91 15.34
N TYR A 44 17.06 4.32 16.03
CA TYR A 44 15.67 4.28 15.56
C TYR A 44 14.98 5.65 15.65
N SER A 45 15.36 6.47 16.62
CA SER A 45 14.83 7.83 16.78
C SER A 45 15.22 8.74 15.61
N THR A 46 16.45 8.60 15.10
CA THR A 46 16.90 9.30 13.89
C THR A 46 16.16 8.80 12.66
N LEU A 47 15.92 7.50 12.55
CA LEU A 47 15.19 6.90 11.44
C LEU A 47 13.73 7.36 11.37
N LEU A 48 13.12 7.66 12.52
CA LEU A 48 11.78 8.21 12.65
C LEU A 48 11.78 9.74 12.68
N ASN A 49 12.85 10.44 12.28
CA ASN A 49 12.91 11.89 12.36
C ASN A 49 12.45 12.62 11.09
N THR A 50 11.23 12.36 10.63
CA THR A 50 10.61 13.10 9.50
C THR A 50 9.60 14.15 9.98
N THR A 51 9.19 15.06 9.09
CA THR A 51 8.22 16.12 9.42
C THR A 51 6.80 15.60 9.51
N VAL A 52 5.91 16.37 10.13
CA VAL A 52 4.48 16.03 10.25
C VAL A 52 3.84 15.91 8.87
N GLU A 53 4.18 16.80 7.94
CA GLU A 53 3.69 16.81 6.57
C GLU A 53 4.14 15.56 5.79
N THR A 54 5.38 15.11 5.98
CA THR A 54 5.86 13.86 5.38
C THR A 54 5.06 12.66 5.90
N ASN A 55 4.78 12.58 7.20
CA ASN A 55 3.98 11.48 7.77
C ASN A 55 2.55 11.48 7.23
N LEU A 56 1.93 12.65 7.12
CA LEU A 56 0.59 12.78 6.56
C LEU A 56 0.55 12.34 5.08
N LEU A 57 1.55 12.74 4.30
CA LEU A 57 1.69 12.32 2.91
C LEU A 57 1.83 10.79 2.80
N LEU A 58 2.66 10.16 3.62
CA LEU A 58 2.82 8.70 3.64
C LEU A 58 1.51 8.00 3.99
N PHE A 59 0.75 8.50 4.97
CA PHE A 59 -0.58 7.99 5.27
C PHE A 59 -1.53 8.06 4.08
N ILE A 60 -1.60 9.22 3.42
CA ILE A 60 -2.45 9.43 2.24
C ILE A 60 -2.04 8.47 1.11
N LEU A 61 -0.74 8.34 0.85
CA LEU A 61 -0.22 7.43 -0.17
C LEU A 61 -0.59 5.96 0.13
N GLY A 62 -0.41 5.53 1.38
CA GLY A 62 -0.81 4.18 1.79
C GLY A 62 -2.31 3.93 1.60
N ILE A 63 -3.17 4.89 1.96
CA ILE A 63 -4.62 4.80 1.73
C ILE A 63 -4.93 4.71 0.24
N VAL A 64 -4.31 5.54 -0.61
CA VAL A 64 -4.53 5.52 -2.06
C VAL A 64 -4.15 4.16 -2.66
N ILE A 65 -3.05 3.55 -2.21
CA ILE A 65 -2.64 2.22 -2.64
C ILE A 65 -3.70 1.19 -2.23
N LEU A 66 -4.16 1.20 -0.97
CA LEU A 66 -5.21 0.29 -0.49
C LEU A 66 -6.51 0.45 -1.27
N SER A 67 -6.98 1.69 -1.47
CA SER A 67 -8.20 1.96 -2.23
C SER A 67 -8.09 1.46 -3.67
N SER A 68 -6.91 1.59 -4.30
CA SER A 68 -6.67 1.08 -5.64
C SER A 68 -6.75 -0.45 -5.69
N LEU A 69 -6.22 -1.14 -4.67
CA LEU A 69 -6.31 -2.60 -4.55
C LEU A 69 -7.75 -3.07 -4.38
N PHE A 70 -8.53 -2.43 -3.49
CA PHE A 70 -9.95 -2.75 -3.31
C PHE A 70 -10.77 -2.54 -4.58
N ILE A 71 -10.55 -1.43 -5.30
CA ILE A 71 -11.21 -1.17 -6.58
C ILE A 71 -10.88 -2.26 -7.60
N TYR A 72 -9.61 -2.71 -7.66
CA TYR A 72 -9.20 -3.79 -8.54
C TYR A 72 -9.90 -5.12 -8.19
N GLU A 73 -9.94 -5.51 -6.91
CA GLU A 73 -10.59 -6.74 -6.47
C GLU A 73 -12.09 -6.74 -6.83
N GLU A 74 -12.80 -5.65 -6.55
CA GLU A 74 -14.23 -5.51 -6.91
C GLU A 74 -14.43 -5.52 -8.44
N SER A 75 -13.57 -4.85 -9.20
CA SER A 75 -13.63 -4.86 -10.66
C SER A 75 -13.43 -6.26 -11.23
N LYS A 76 -12.54 -7.07 -10.63
CA LYS A 76 -12.31 -8.45 -11.03
C LYS A 76 -13.52 -9.34 -10.76
N LYS A 77 -14.15 -9.22 -9.58
CA LYS A 77 -15.37 -9.95 -9.24
C LYS A 77 -16.51 -9.67 -10.22
N ILE A 78 -16.76 -8.39 -10.53
CA ILE A 78 -17.79 -7.98 -11.50
C ILE A 78 -17.52 -8.59 -12.89
N LYS A 79 -16.25 -8.64 -13.30
CA LYS A 79 -15.88 -9.27 -14.57
C LYS A 79 -16.15 -10.78 -14.55
N GLU A 80 -15.73 -11.47 -13.50
CA GLU A 80 -15.96 -12.92 -13.34
C GLU A 80 -17.46 -13.27 -13.29
N GLU A 81 -18.29 -12.48 -12.60
CA GLU A 81 -19.74 -12.67 -12.58
C GLU A 81 -20.37 -12.47 -13.96
N ASN A 82 -20.02 -11.41 -14.68
CA ASN A 82 -20.60 -11.13 -15.99
C ASN A 82 -20.10 -12.10 -17.08
N ASP A 83 -18.85 -12.57 -17.01
CA ASP A 83 -18.32 -13.60 -17.93
C ASP A 83 -19.00 -14.97 -17.71
N LEU A 84 -19.54 -15.27 -16.53
CA LEU A 84 -20.31 -16.49 -16.23
C LEU A 84 -21.79 -16.40 -16.62
N THR A 85 -22.28 -15.22 -17.00
CA THR A 85 -23.70 -14.96 -17.29
C THR A 85 -24.00 -14.89 -18.81
N ILE A 86 -22.98 -15.02 -19.67
CA ILE A 86 -23.08 -15.10 -21.14
C ILE A 86 -22.83 -16.55 -21.58
#